data_AF-A0AAP8T2C1-F1
#
_entry.id   AF-A0AAP8T2C1-F1
#
_cell.length_a   1.000
_cell.length_b   1.000
_cell.length_c   1.000
_cell.angle_alpha   90.00
_cell.angle_beta   90.00
_cell.angle_gamma   90.00
#
_symmetry.space_group_name_H-M   'P 1'
#
loop_
_entity.id
_entity.type
_entity.pdbx_description
1 polymer ?
#
loop_
_entity_poly.entity_id
_entity_poly.type
_entity_poly.pdbx_seq_one_letter_code
_entity_poly.pdbx_strand_id
1 'polypeptide(L)'
;PEAVTPFPHLLIIQPQDPKAQPYYFNLDTAAFDELRRSTEFRWASQERLSRRPAQQAVGMGEEKITLKGAIFPGFKGGFKQLDTLRSLGA
;
A
#
# COMPACT_ATOMS: atom_id res chain seq x y z
N PRO A 1 20.88 -0.70 9.67
CA PRO A 1 20.23 -1.89 10.28
C PRO A 1 18.77 -1.59 10.65
N GLU A 2 17.96 -1.20 9.65
CA GLU A 2 16.53 -0.86 9.85
C GLU A 2 15.66 -2.10 10.15
N ALA A 3 16.16 -3.29 9.81
CA ALA A 3 15.50 -4.57 10.06
C ALA A 3 15.56 -5.03 11.54
N VAL A 4 16.42 -4.42 12.36
CA VAL A 4 16.59 -4.78 13.78
C VAL A 4 16.33 -3.54 14.62
N THR A 5 15.06 -3.31 14.93
CA THR A 5 14.59 -2.22 15.79
C THR A 5 13.92 -2.79 17.05
N PRO A 6 13.98 -2.09 18.20
CA PRO A 6 13.31 -2.53 19.42
C PRO A 6 11.77 -2.40 19.32
N PHE A 7 11.26 -1.75 18.28
CA PHE A 7 9.84 -1.55 18.03
C PHE A 7 9.37 -2.38 16.82
N PRO A 8 8.10 -2.83 16.81
CA PRO A 8 7.54 -3.54 15.67
C PRO A 8 7.45 -2.65 14.43
N HIS A 9 7.64 -3.26 13.27
CA HIS A 9 7.46 -2.59 11.98
C HIS A 9 5.97 -2.36 11.70
N LEU A 10 5.62 -1.17 11.19
CA LEU A 10 4.25 -0.83 10.80
C LEU A 10 3.86 -1.53 9.49
N LEU A 11 4.79 -1.59 8.54
CA LEU A 11 4.64 -2.24 7.25
C LEU A 11 6.03 -2.59 6.71
N ILE A 12 6.12 -3.66 5.93
CA ILE A 12 7.33 -4.03 5.20
C ILE A 12 6.95 -4.14 3.72
N ILE A 13 7.65 -3.39 2.86
CA ILE A 13 7.61 -3.61 1.42
C ILE A 13 8.79 -4.49 1.04
N GLN A 14 8.49 -5.65 0.45
CA GLN A 14 9.49 -6.59 0.00
C GLN A 14 9.45 -6.66 -1.54
N PRO A 15 10.54 -6.30 -2.23
CA PRO A 15 10.65 -6.53 -3.66
C PRO A 15 10.55 -8.02 -3.98
N GLN A 16 10.13 -8.34 -5.20
CA GLN A 16 10.08 -9.73 -5.65
C GLN A 16 11.49 -10.33 -5.82
N ASP A 17 12.50 -9.53 -6.19
CA ASP A 17 13.89 -9.96 -6.22
C ASP A 17 14.42 -10.18 -4.78
N PRO A 18 14.77 -11.41 -4.39
CA PRO A 18 15.25 -11.72 -3.04
C PRO A 18 16.56 -11.00 -2.67
N LYS A 19 17.31 -10.49 -3.64
CA LYS A 19 18.57 -9.77 -3.42
C LYS A 19 18.34 -8.28 -3.14
N ALA A 20 17.19 -7.75 -3.53
CA ALA A 20 16.85 -6.36 -3.33
C ALA A 20 16.50 -6.11 -1.85
N GLN A 21 16.88 -4.94 -1.35
CA GLN A 21 16.69 -4.61 0.05
C GLN A 21 15.22 -4.25 0.32
N PRO A 22 14.56 -4.88 1.32
CA PRO A 22 13.22 -4.49 1.72
C PRO A 22 13.22 -3.12 2.39
N TYR A 23 12.06 -2.48 2.36
CA TYR A 23 11.84 -1.20 3.02
C TYR A 23 10.92 -1.36 4.22
N TYR A 24 11.34 -0.81 5.36
CA TYR A 24 10.65 -0.93 6.64
C TYR A 24 10.01 0.40 7.03
N PHE A 25 8.69 0.43 7.18
CA PHE A 25 7.95 1.57 7.69
C PHE A 25 7.99 1.52 9.23
N ASN A 26 8.72 2.47 9.82
CA ASN A 26 8.95 2.59 11.26
C ASN A 26 8.78 4.05 11.69
N LEU A 27 8.69 4.27 13.00
CA LEU A 27 8.68 5.62 13.58
C LEU A 27 9.94 6.43 13.20
N ASP A 28 11.09 5.76 13.09
CA ASP A 28 12.37 6.39 12.74
C ASP A 28 12.60 6.54 11.22
N THR A 29 11.75 5.94 10.36
CA THR A 29 11.89 5.98 8.89
C THR A 29 10.76 6.79 8.25
N ALA A 30 9.76 6.11 7.66
CA ALA A 30 8.55 6.70 7.11
C ALA A 30 7.35 6.11 7.84
N ALA A 31 6.96 6.72 8.96
CA ALA A 31 5.74 6.36 9.64
C ALA A 31 4.51 6.86 8.86
N PHE A 32 3.43 6.09 8.89
CA PHE A 32 2.12 6.52 8.41
C PHE A 32 1.12 6.51 9.57
N ASP A 33 0.21 7.46 9.54
CA ASP A 33 -0.85 7.62 10.55
C ASP A 33 -2.11 6.83 10.14
N GLU A 34 -2.34 6.68 8.83
CA GLU A 34 -3.52 6.03 8.29
C GLU A 34 -3.15 5.09 7.14
N LEU A 35 -3.68 3.86 7.20
CA LEU A 35 -3.69 2.90 6.11
C LEU A 35 -5.14 2.69 5.66
N ARG A 36 -5.44 3.07 4.42
CA ARG A 36 -6.74 2.84 3.80
C ARG A 36 -6.61 1.83 2.67
N ARG A 37 -7.39 0.76 2.73
CA ARG A 37 -7.53 -0.24 1.66
C ARG A 37 -8.92 -0.14 1.04
N SER A 38 -8.97 -0.03 -0.29
CA SER A 38 -10.19 -0.04 -1.07
C SER A 38 -10.14 -1.22 -2.04
N THR A 39 -11.15 -2.10 -1.98
CA THR A 39 -11.28 -3.26 -2.87
C THR A 39 -12.58 -3.13 -3.62
N GLU A 40 -12.49 -3.06 -4.95
CA GLU A 40 -13.65 -2.99 -5.82
C GLU A 40 -14.07 -4.40 -6.27
N PHE A 41 -15.37 -4.59 -6.53
CA PHE A 41 -15.91 -5.79 -7.15
C PHE A 41 -16.74 -5.39 -8.36
N ARG A 42 -16.53 -6.07 -9.49
CA ARG A 42 -17.22 -5.78 -10.74
C ARG A 42 -18.52 -6.56 -10.82
N TRP A 43 -19.63 -5.83 -10.86
CA TRP A 43 -20.98 -6.36 -11.03
C TRP A 43 -21.55 -5.88 -12.37
N ALA A 44 -21.83 -6.82 -13.27
CA ALA A 44 -22.47 -6.51 -14.55
C ALA A 44 -23.97 -6.75 -14.48
N SER A 45 -24.75 -5.75 -14.89
CA SER A 45 -26.20 -5.87 -15.04
C SER A 45 -26.54 -6.53 -16.37
N GLN A 46 -27.38 -7.57 -16.34
CA GLN A 46 -27.91 -8.24 -17.52
C GLN A 46 -29.40 -7.95 -17.63
N GLU A 47 -29.78 -7.22 -18.69
CA GLU A 47 -31.16 -6.82 -18.95
C GLU A 47 -32.06 -8.02 -19.25
N ARG A 48 -33.31 -7.94 -18.78
CA ARG A 48 -34.33 -8.98 -18.97
C ARG A 48 -35.65 -8.32 -19.34
N LEU A 49 -36.23 -8.73 -20.47
CA LEU A 49 -37.41 -8.10 -21.10
C LEU A 49 -38.59 -7.78 -20.15
N SER A 50 -38.88 -8.64 -19.18
CA SER A 50 -40.05 -8.50 -18.29
C SER A 50 -39.71 -8.68 -16.80
N ARG A 51 -38.43 -8.66 -16.45
CA ARG A 51 -37.96 -8.94 -15.08
C ARG A 51 -36.89 -7.94 -14.68
N ARG A 52 -36.63 -7.85 -13.37
CA ARG A 52 -35.51 -7.06 -12.87
C ARG A 52 -34.19 -7.55 -13.50
N PRO A 53 -33.28 -6.63 -13.85
CA PRO A 53 -31.97 -6.99 -14.36
C PRO A 53 -31.23 -7.91 -13.38
N ALA A 54 -30.54 -8.92 -13.90
CA ALA A 54 -29.73 -9.80 -13.08
C ALA A 54 -28.34 -9.21 -12.90
N GLN A 55 -27.90 -9.11 -11.66
CA GLN A 55 -26.53 -8.73 -11.33
C GLN A 55 -25.64 -9.97 -11.36
N GLN A 56 -24.57 -9.94 -12.14
CA GLN A 56 -23.58 -11.01 -12.20
C GLN A 56 -22.24 -10.50 -11.69
N ALA A 57 -21.65 -11.22 -10.73
CA ALA A 57 -20.28 -10.98 -10.29
C ALA A 57 -19.32 -11.40 -11.41
N VAL A 58 -18.63 -10.43 -12.01
CA VAL A 58 -17.68 -10.65 -13.10
C VAL A 58 -16.27 -10.90 -12.57
N GLY A 59 -15.98 -10.39 -11.37
CA GLY A 59 -14.72 -10.63 -10.68
C GLY A 59 -14.34 -9.50 -9.73
N MET A 60 -13.14 -9.59 -9.18
CA MET A 60 -12.53 -8.49 -8.43
C MET A 60 -12.18 -7.35 -9.37
N GLY A 61 -12.44 -6.13 -8.93
CA GLY A 61 -12.05 -4.89 -9.59
C GLY A 61 -10.66 -4.45 -9.12
N GLU A 62 -10.43 -3.13 -9.13
CA GLU A 62 -9.17 -2.59 -8.64
C GLU A 62 -9.04 -2.70 -7.12
N GLU A 63 -7.82 -2.91 -6.67
CA GLU A 63 -7.46 -2.82 -5.26
C GLU A 63 -6.43 -1.71 -5.07
N LYS A 64 -6.67 -0.82 -4.10
CA LYS A 64 -5.80 0.31 -3.81
C LYS A 64 -5.52 0.38 -2.32
N ILE A 65 -4.25 0.41 -1.96
CA ILE A 65 -3.77 0.73 -0.62
C ILE A 65 -3.20 2.15 -0.63
N THR A 66 -3.69 3.01 0.26
CA THR A 66 -3.23 4.39 0.44
C THR A 66 -2.64 4.54 1.83
N LEU A 67 -1.39 4.97 1.91
CA LEU A 67 -0.69 5.27 3.15
C LEU A 67 -0.59 6.79 3.29
N LYS A 68 -1.09 7.34 4.39
CA LYS A 68 -1.01 8.77 4.69
C LYS A 68 -0.19 8.98 5.95
N GLY A 69 0.77 9.90 5.88
CA GLY A 69 1.61 10.28 7.00
C GLY A 69 2.48 11.48 6.66
N ALA A 70 3.36 11.84 7.60
CA ALA A 70 4.35 12.88 7.44
C ALA A 70 5.74 12.38 7.84
N ILE A 71 6.74 12.73 7.06
CA ILE A 71 8.15 12.51 7.40
C ILE A 71 8.70 13.83 7.90
N PHE A 72 9.30 13.82 9.10
CA PHE A 72 9.94 14.99 9.69
C PHE A 72 11.47 14.87 9.53
N PRO A 73 12.09 15.50 8.51
CA PRO A 73 13.50 15.22 8.14
C PRO A 73 14.51 15.60 9.22
N GLY A 74 14.15 16.57 10.08
CA GLY A 74 14.96 17.02 11.21
C GLY A 74 15.08 15.99 12.34
N PHE A 75 14.23 14.96 12.35
CA PHE A 75 14.31 13.85 13.30
C PHE A 75 14.85 12.60 12.59
N LYS A 76 16.09 12.22 12.92
CA LYS A 76 16.70 10.91 12.64
C LYS A 76 16.57 10.32 11.22
N GLY A 77 16.52 11.10 10.14
CA GLY A 77 16.52 10.43 8.82
C GLY A 77 16.65 11.25 7.54
N GLY A 78 16.62 12.58 7.57
CA GLY A 78 16.82 13.37 6.35
C GLY A 78 15.74 13.12 5.28
N PHE A 79 16.09 13.29 4.00
CA PHE A 79 15.17 13.12 2.86
C PHE A 79 15.31 11.78 2.13
N LYS A 80 16.25 10.94 2.54
CA LYS A 80 16.61 9.71 1.82
C LYS A 80 15.47 8.69 1.77
N GLN A 81 14.58 8.68 2.76
CA GLN A 81 13.43 7.80 2.84
C GLN A 81 12.51 7.96 1.63
N LEU A 82 12.23 9.21 1.22
CA LEU A 82 11.40 9.47 0.04
C LEU A 82 12.11 9.06 -1.25
N ASP A 83 13.43 9.27 -1.34
CA ASP A 83 14.21 8.86 -2.50
C ASP A 83 14.23 7.33 -2.65
N THR A 84 14.39 6.59 -1.54
CA THR A 84 14.30 5.13 -1.52
C THR A 84 12.91 4.65 -1.94
N LEU A 85 11.83 5.25 -1.41
CA LEU A 85 10.46 4.91 -1.81
C LEU A 85 10.21 5.17 -3.30
N ARG A 86 10.75 6.26 -3.87
CA ARG A 86 10.66 6.52 -5.31
C ARG A 86 11.42 5.48 -6.13
N SER A 87 12.60 5.05 -5.68
CA SER A 87 13.36 4.01 -6.39
C SER A 87 12.70 2.64 -6.38
N LEU A 88 11.86 2.35 -5.38
CA LEU A 88 11.11 1.09 -5.31
C LEU A 88 9.87 1.08 -6.21
N GLY A 89 9.31 2.26 -6.49
CA GLY A 89 8.13 2.42 -7.35
C GLY A 89 8.44 2.73 -8.82
N ALA A 90 9.71 2.94 -9.17
CA ALA A 90 10.18 3.14 -10.54
C ALA A 90 10.41 1.80 -11.24
#